data_AF-A0A9Q1HHI4-F1
#
_entry.id   AF-A0A9Q1HHI4-F1
#
_cell.length_a   1.000
_cell.length_b   1.000
_cell.length_c   1.000
_cell.angle_alpha   90.00
_cell.angle_beta   90.00
_cell.angle_gamma   90.00
#
_symmetry.space_group_name_H-M   'P 1'
#
loop_
_entity.id
_entity.type
_entity.pdbx_description
1 polymer ?
#
loop_
_entity_poly.entity_id
_entity_poly.type
_entity_poly.pdbx_seq_one_letter_code
_entity_poly.pdbx_strand_id
1 'polypeptide(L)'
;MATKLVQWLTVFTLFTSVWVSLVFKLIPVQLDDKVLEVLWPLPVYLLVVFGSYSLATIGYRVATFNDCEDAAASLKAEIEEAKADLTRKGFKFS
;
A
#
# COMPACT_ATOMS: atom_id res chain seq x y z
N MET A 1 -5.45 2.66 25.91
CA MET A 1 -4.89 2.13 24.64
C MET A 1 -4.86 3.26 23.63
N ALA A 2 -3.69 3.74 23.23
CA ALA A 2 -3.63 4.68 22.10
C ALA A 2 -3.87 3.89 20.81
N THR A 3 -4.78 4.38 19.95
CA THR A 3 -5.06 3.73 18.66
C THR A 3 -3.84 3.86 17.76
N LYS A 4 -3.64 2.90 16.84
CA LYS A 4 -2.52 2.94 15.88
C LYS A 4 -2.51 4.24 15.07
N LEU A 5 -3.69 4.77 14.77
CA LEU A 5 -3.86 6.07 14.12
C LEU A 5 -3.16 7.19 14.90
N VAL A 6 -3.41 7.30 16.21
CA VAL A 6 -2.82 8.36 17.05
C VAL A 6 -1.30 8.25 17.09
N GLN A 7 -0.75 7.03 17.11
CA GLN A 7 0.71 6.83 17.04
C GLN A 7 1.30 7.39 15.74
N TRP A 8 0.72 7.02 14.59
CA TRP A 8 1.17 7.51 13.29
C TRP A 8 1.01 9.03 13.14
N LEU A 9 -0.12 9.57 13.60
CA LEU A 9 -0.42 11.00 13.54
C LEU A 9 0.57 11.80 14.41
N THR A 10 0.94 11.26 15.57
CA THR A 10 1.94 11.89 16.46
C THR A 10 3.32 11.94 15.78
N VAL A 11 3.76 10.82 15.18
CA VAL A 11 5.04 10.76 14.46
C VAL A 11 5.05 11.74 13.28
N PHE A 12 3.97 11.77 12.50
CA PHE A 12 3.84 12.68 11.36
C PHE A 12 3.86 14.15 11.79
N THR A 13 3.18 14.48 12.88
CA THR A 13 3.15 15.84 13.44
C THR A 13 4.53 16.27 13.92
N LEU A 14 5.26 15.39 14.62
CA LEU A 14 6.64 15.66 15.05
C LEU A 14 7.57 15.88 13.85
N PHE A 15 7.51 15.00 12.85
CA PHE A 15 8.32 15.13 11.64
C PHE A 15 8.03 16.44 10.90
N THR A 16 6.76 16.77 10.70
CA THR A 16 6.34 18.01 10.03
C THR A 16 6.78 19.25 10.83
N SER A 17 6.66 19.21 12.15
CA SER A 17 7.11 20.30 13.03
C SER A 17 8.61 20.58 12.92
N VAL A 18 9.43 19.52 12.90
CA VAL A 18 10.89 19.66 12.70
C VAL A 18 11.20 20.21 11.30
N TRP A 19 10.54 19.68 10.26
CA TRP A 19 10.74 20.13 8.89
C TRP A 19 10.36 21.62 8.71
N VAL A 20 9.20 22.05 9.21
CA VAL A 20 8.76 23.45 9.20
C VAL A 20 9.79 24.33 9.92
N SER A 21 10.24 23.92 11.10
CA SER A 21 11.20 24.69 11.90
C SER A 21 12.53 24.91 11.16
N LEU A 22 13.00 23.90 10.41
CA LEU A 22 14.21 23.98 9.58
C LEU A 22 14.00 24.90 8.36
N VAL A 23 12.85 24.80 7.71
CA VAL A 23 12.51 25.62 6.53
C VAL A 23 12.39 27.11 6.87
N PHE A 24 11.75 27.45 7.98
CA PHE A 24 11.59 28.85 8.43
C PHE A 24 12.84 29.42 9.09
N LYS A 25 13.96 28.69 9.11
CA LYS A 25 15.21 29.06 9.82
C LYS A 25 14.94 29.50 11.27
N LEU A 26 13.97 28.87 11.93
CA LEU A 26 13.53 29.26 13.29
C LEU A 26 14.59 28.91 14.35
N ILE A 27 15.53 28.03 14.00
CA ILE A 27 16.68 27.63 14.81
C ILE A 27 17.94 28.20 14.13
N PRO A 28 18.87 28.83 14.87
CA PRO A 28 20.12 29.36 14.34
C PRO A 28 21.12 28.23 14.01
N VAL A 29 20.73 27.31 13.12
CA VAL A 29 21.62 26.28 12.58
C VAL A 29 22.24 26.84 11.32
N GLN A 30 23.57 26.77 11.23
CA GLN A 30 24.33 27.09 10.02
C GLN A 30 24.11 25.97 9.00
N LEU A 31 22.95 26.00 8.32
CA LEU A 31 22.66 25.12 7.21
C LEU A 31 23.17 25.78 5.93
N ASP A 32 23.92 25.03 5.14
CA ASP A 32 24.35 25.41 3.80
C ASP A 32 23.12 25.72 2.94
N ASP A 33 23.16 26.79 2.14
CA ASP A 33 22.05 27.22 1.29
C ASP A 33 21.62 26.11 0.31
N LYS A 34 22.55 25.24 -0.10
CA LYS A 34 22.24 24.06 -0.93
C LYS A 34 21.31 23.06 -0.23
N VAL A 35 21.46 22.89 1.08
CA VAL A 35 20.64 21.96 1.85
C VAL A 35 19.22 22.50 2.01
N LEU A 36 19.08 23.81 2.21
CA LEU A 36 17.78 24.48 2.30
C LEU A 36 16.99 24.38 0.99
N GLU A 37 17.66 24.51 -0.16
CA GLU A 37 17.04 24.39 -1.48
C GLU A 37 16.48 22.98 -1.72
N VAL A 38 17.14 21.94 -1.23
CA VAL A 38 16.66 20.54 -1.30
C VAL A 38 15.60 20.24 -0.23
N LEU A 39 15.70 20.89 0.94
CA LEU A 39 14.78 20.65 2.05
C LEU A 39 13.37 21.21 1.78
N TRP A 40 13.28 22.33 1.06
CA TRP A 40 12.00 22.96 0.71
C TRP A 40 11.04 22.03 -0.07
N PRO A 41 11.45 21.36 -1.16
CA PRO A 41 10.58 20.42 -1.88
C PRO A 41 10.52 19.01 -1.27
N LEU A 42 11.24 18.73 -0.18
CA LEU A 42 11.37 17.38 0.39
C LEU A 42 10.03 16.67 0.65
N PRO A 43 9.00 17.31 1.26
CA PRO A 43 7.71 16.64 1.50
C PRO A 43 6.99 16.30 0.20
N VAL A 44 7.11 17.15 -0.82
CA VAL A 44 6.52 16.94 -2.15
C VAL A 44 7.21 15.77 -2.83
N TYR A 45 8.54 15.69 -2.81
CA TYR A 45 9.28 14.55 -3.33
C TYR A 45 8.87 13.25 -2.63
N LEU A 46 8.73 13.27 -1.30
CA LEU A 46 8.31 12.10 -0.53
C LEU A 46 6.90 11.65 -0.93
N LEU A 47 5.97 12.58 -1.13
CA LEU A 47 4.62 12.29 -1.64
C LEU A 47 4.63 11.71 -3.06
N VAL A 48 5.45 12.25 -3.96
CA VAL A 48 5.56 11.74 -5.34
C VAL A 48 6.12 10.32 -5.35
N VAL A 49 7.18 10.05 -4.57
CA VAL A 49 7.76 8.70 -4.44
C VAL A 49 6.78 7.74 -3.78
N PHE A 50 6.09 8.17 -2.73
CA PHE A 50 5.07 7.35 -2.08
C PHE A 50 3.89 7.05 -3.03
N GLY A 51 3.45 8.05 -3.78
CA GLY A 51 2.37 7.92 -4.77
C GLY A 51 2.75 6.96 -5.90
N SER A 52 3.95 7.09 -6.46
CA SER A 52 4.43 6.20 -7.52
C SER A 52 4.63 4.76 -7.01
N TYR A 53 5.18 4.59 -5.80
CA TYR A 53 5.33 3.28 -5.17
C TYR A 53 3.98 2.63 -4.85
N SER A 54 3.02 3.41 -4.33
CA SER A 54 1.67 2.96 -4.06
C SER A 54 0.96 2.53 -5.34
N LEU A 55 1.05 3.35 -6.39
CA LEU A 55 0.46 3.04 -7.69
C LEU A 55 1.10 1.81 -8.34
N ALA A 56 2.43 1.67 -8.26
CA ALA A 56 3.14 0.49 -8.75
C ALA A 56 2.72 -0.77 -7.98
N THR A 57 2.61 -0.69 -6.65
CA THR A 57 2.19 -1.81 -5.80
C THR A 57 0.75 -2.22 -6.08
N ILE A 58 -0.16 -1.26 -6.19
CA ILE A 58 -1.57 -1.50 -6.52
C ILE A 58 -1.68 -2.05 -7.95
N GLY A 59 -1.00 -1.44 -8.92
CA GLY A 59 -0.97 -1.87 -10.31
C GLY A 59 -0.42 -3.29 -10.45
N TYR A 60 0.66 -3.63 -9.76
CA TYR A 60 1.21 -4.99 -9.71
C TYR A 60 0.19 -5.97 -9.15
N ARG A 61 -0.42 -5.67 -8.00
CA ARG A 61 -1.43 -6.54 -7.38
C ARG A 61 -2.69 -6.71 -8.23
N VAL A 62 -3.11 -5.66 -8.94
CA VAL A 62 -4.24 -5.71 -9.87
C VAL A 62 -3.87 -6.53 -11.11
N ALA A 63 -2.66 -6.40 -11.64
CA ALA A 63 -2.18 -7.20 -12.76
C ALA A 63 -2.05 -8.70 -12.39
N THR A 64 -1.58 -9.02 -11.19
CA THR A 64 -1.49 -10.40 -10.68
C THR A 64 -2.86 -10.98 -10.30
N PHE A 65 -3.92 -10.17 -10.19
CA PHE A 65 -5.29 -10.67 -9.96
C PHE A 65 -5.81 -11.55 -11.12
N ASN A 66 -5.11 -11.62 -12.26
CA ASN A 66 -5.38 -12.61 -13.31
C ASN A 66 -5.19 -14.07 -12.85
N ASP A 67 -4.44 -14.32 -11.76
CA ASP A 67 -4.32 -15.67 -11.16
C ASP A 67 -5.66 -16.21 -10.61
N CYS A 68 -6.73 -15.40 -10.59
CA CYS A 68 -8.08 -15.89 -10.40
C CYS A 68 -8.53 -16.84 -11.52
N GLU A 69 -8.00 -16.78 -12.75
CA GLU A 69 -8.36 -17.76 -13.79
C GLU A 69 -7.86 -19.17 -13.44
N ASP A 70 -6.60 -19.31 -13.02
CA ASP A 70 -6.03 -20.60 -12.62
C ASP A 70 -6.66 -21.13 -11.33
N ALA A 71 -6.88 -20.26 -10.32
CA ALA A 71 -7.54 -20.65 -9.08
C ALA A 71 -9.05 -20.96 -9.28
N ALA A 72 -9.72 -20.30 -10.22
CA ALA A 72 -11.09 -20.65 -10.59
C ALA A 72 -11.14 -21.94 -11.43
N ALA A 73 -10.13 -22.21 -12.25
CA ALA A 73 -10.05 -23.44 -13.05
C ALA A 73 -9.83 -24.67 -12.15
N SER A 74 -8.94 -24.59 -11.16
CA SER A 74 -8.74 -25.68 -10.19
C SER A 74 -10.00 -25.91 -9.35
N LEU A 75 -10.64 -24.86 -8.85
CA LEU A 75 -11.88 -24.97 -8.10
C LEU A 75 -13.03 -25.54 -8.95
N LYS A 76 -13.12 -25.18 -10.23
CA LYS A 76 -14.10 -25.75 -11.17
C LYS A 76 -13.86 -27.24 -11.40
N ALA A 77 -12.61 -27.68 -11.49
CA ALA A 77 -12.28 -29.09 -11.62
C ALA A 77 -12.71 -29.88 -10.37
N GLU A 78 -12.46 -29.35 -9.17
CA GLU A 78 -12.92 -29.95 -7.91
C GLU A 78 -14.46 -30.02 -7.84
N ILE A 79 -15.18 -29.01 -8.35
CA ILE A 79 -16.65 -29.01 -8.40
C ILE A 79 -17.18 -30.11 -9.33
N GLU A 80 -16.58 -30.30 -10.51
CA GLU A 80 -17.02 -31.34 -11.45
C GLU A 80 -16.70 -32.74 -10.94
N GLU A 81 -15.55 -32.94 -10.30
CA GLU A 81 -15.22 -34.21 -9.64
C GLU A 81 -16.21 -34.51 -8.49
N ALA A 82 -16.51 -33.52 -7.64
CA ALA A 82 -17.51 -33.67 -6.58
C ALA A 82 -18.91 -33.96 -7.13
N LYS A 83 -19.34 -33.33 -8.23
CA LYS A 83 -20.61 -33.63 -8.90
C LYS A 83 -20.64 -35.05 -9.47
N ALA A 84 -19.57 -35.50 -10.12
CA ALA A 84 -19.48 -36.87 -10.64
C ALA A 84 -19.58 -37.89 -9.50
N ASP A 85 -18.93 -37.60 -8.37
CA ASP A 85 -18.94 -38.46 -7.20
C ASP A 85 -20.32 -38.52 -6.52
N LEU A 86 -21.03 -37.39 -6.46
CA LEU A 86 -22.38 -37.31 -5.93
C LEU A 86 -23.42 -37.95 -6.89
N THR A 87 -23.21 -37.83 -8.20
CA THR A 87 -24.03 -38.52 -9.21
C THR A 87 -23.85 -40.03 -9.12
N ARG A 88 -22.62 -40.51 -8.91
CA ARG A 88 -22.32 -41.92 -8.63
C ARG A 88 -22.97 -42.42 -7.35
N LYS A 89 -23.14 -41.54 -6.35
CA LYS A 89 -23.89 -41.80 -5.11
C LYS A 89 -25.42 -41.67 -5.28
N GLY A 90 -25.93 -41.39 -6.48
CA GLY A 90 -27.35 -41.41 -6.81
C GLY A 90 -28.08 -40.07 -6.68
N PHE A 91 -27.37 -38.95 -6.44
CA PHE A 91 -27.98 -37.62 -6.38
C PHE A 91 -28.11 -37.02 -7.79
N LYS A 92 -29.30 -36.52 -8.14
CA LYS A 92 -29.54 -35.78 -9.40
C LYS A 92 -29.42 -34.29 -9.12
N PHE A 93 -28.46 -33.63 -9.76
CA PHE A 93 -28.36 -32.17 -9.80
C PHE A 93 -29.16 -31.69 -11.01
N SER A 94 -30.21 -30.89 -10.78
CA SER A 94 -30.99 -30.20 -11.81
C SER A 94 -30.56 -28.76 -11.96
#